data_AF-A0A850ALL1-F1
#
_entry.id   AF-A0A850ALL1-F1
#
_cell.length_a   1.000
_cell.length_b   1.000
_cell.length_c   1.000
_cell.angle_alpha   90.00
_cell.angle_beta   90.00
_cell.angle_gamma   90.00
#
_symmetry.space_group_name_H-M   'P 1'
#
loop_
_entity.id
_entity.type
_entity.pdbx_description
1 polymer ?
#
loop_
_entity_poly.entity_id
_entity_poly.type
_entity_poly.pdbx_seq_one_letter_code
_entity_poly.pdbx_strand_id
1 'polypeptide(L)'
;IRLGGGASFGENPEHFFLGGIDNWINYKSSLNRLRTDNINDIFFSRFVTPLRGAYFYQLEGTRYLLTNLEFRFPLIQFLGLGFPPLRLFNIRGTMFYDIGTAFYPGDRWYNSPGWRFSKVNEAGQRVFDDVVSGYGLGARIYFLYFLMRIDVAWQQNLQGGSSKPIWYISLGGDL
;
A
#
# COMPACT_ATOMS: atom_id res chain seq x y z
N ILE A 1 3.52 -9.50 -12.79
CA ILE A 1 4.36 -9.21 -11.62
C ILE A 1 4.99 -7.84 -11.79
N ARG A 2 5.06 -7.04 -10.73
CA ARG A 2 5.77 -5.76 -10.68
C ARG A 2 6.75 -5.79 -9.51
N LEU A 3 7.95 -5.28 -9.74
CA LEU A 3 9.00 -5.14 -8.75
C LEU A 3 9.46 -3.67 -8.79
N GLY A 4 9.57 -3.06 -7.62
CA GLY A 4 10.06 -1.70 -7.45
C GLY A 4 11.03 -1.64 -6.28
N GLY A 5 12.07 -0.83 -6.40
CA GLY A 5 13.05 -0.64 -5.34
C GLY A 5 13.78 0.68 -5.54
N GLY A 6 14.18 1.28 -4.43
CA GLY A 6 14.88 2.56 -4.44
C GLY A 6 15.72 2.73 -3.20
N ALA A 7 16.79 3.51 -3.34
CA ALA A 7 17.67 3.88 -2.24
C ALA A 7 18.10 5.33 -2.42
N SER A 8 18.00 6.11 -1.35
CA SER A 8 18.44 7.49 -1.27
C SER A 8 19.73 7.58 -0.45
N PHE A 9 20.68 8.39 -0.93
CA PHE A 9 22.02 8.56 -0.34
C PHE A 9 22.37 10.05 -0.34
N GLY A 10 23.02 10.55 0.72
CA GLY A 10 23.45 11.94 0.83
C GLY A 10 23.28 12.51 2.25
N GLU A 11 23.66 13.78 2.43
CA GLU A 11 23.54 14.49 3.72
C GLU A 11 22.08 14.76 4.14
N ASN A 12 21.17 14.88 3.16
CA ASN A 12 19.72 15.00 3.36
C ASN A 12 18.99 13.94 2.51
N PRO A 13 18.91 12.67 2.98
CA PRO A 13 18.29 11.61 2.20
C PRO A 13 16.75 11.77 2.12
N GLU A 14 16.18 11.66 0.92
CA GLU A 14 14.71 11.54 0.74
C GLU A 14 14.13 10.34 1.51
N HIS A 15 12.97 10.55 2.15
CA HIS A 15 12.22 9.52 2.87
C HIS A 15 11.17 8.87 1.96
N PHE A 16 11.11 7.54 1.95
CA PHE A 16 10.11 6.76 1.24
C PHE A 16 9.03 6.27 2.20
N PHE A 17 7.78 6.54 1.87
CA PHE A 17 6.63 6.03 2.59
C PHE A 17 5.89 4.99 1.77
N LEU A 18 5.66 3.81 2.35
CA LEU A 18 4.95 2.73 1.71
C LEU A 18 3.60 2.52 2.39
N GLY A 19 2.58 2.29 1.57
CA GLY A 19 1.24 1.94 2.01
C GLY A 19 0.14 2.55 1.17
N GLY A 20 -0.97 1.85 1.05
CA GLY A 20 -2.15 2.34 0.34
C GLY A 20 -2.04 2.24 -1.19
N ILE A 21 -2.87 3.03 -1.87
CA ILE A 21 -2.95 3.12 -3.34
C ILE A 21 -3.09 4.57 -3.77
N ASP A 22 -2.79 4.85 -5.04
CA ASP A 22 -3.00 6.19 -5.62
C ASP A 22 -4.48 6.54 -5.71
N ASN A 23 -4.80 7.82 -5.50
CA ASN A 23 -6.16 8.36 -5.52
C ASN A 23 -7.12 7.62 -4.57
N TRP A 24 -6.64 7.17 -3.42
CA TRP A 24 -7.46 6.48 -2.42
C TRP A 24 -8.44 7.46 -1.75
N ILE A 25 -9.71 7.38 -2.11
CA ILE A 25 -10.75 8.31 -1.66
C ILE A 25 -11.11 8.06 -0.19
N ASN A 26 -11.34 6.80 0.17
CA ASN A 26 -11.72 6.40 1.53
C ASN A 26 -10.48 5.98 2.35
N TYR A 27 -9.44 6.82 2.31
CA TYR A 27 -8.15 6.43 2.88
C TYR A 27 -8.18 6.26 4.39
N LYS A 28 -7.37 5.32 4.87
CA LYS A 28 -7.06 5.15 6.28
C LYS A 28 -5.56 5.38 6.47
N SER A 29 -5.23 6.19 7.46
CA SER A 29 -3.85 6.53 7.81
C SER A 29 -3.54 6.05 9.22
N SER A 30 -2.30 5.58 9.44
CA SER A 30 -1.80 5.31 10.78
C SER A 30 -1.41 6.64 11.45
N LEU A 31 -2.41 7.32 12.03
CA LEU A 31 -2.29 8.65 12.65
C LEU A 31 -1.22 8.74 13.76
N ASN A 32 -0.81 7.62 14.36
CA ASN A 32 0.22 7.59 15.40
C ASN A 32 1.65 7.88 14.90
N ARG A 33 1.88 7.94 13.58
CA ARG A 33 3.19 8.34 12.99
C ARG A 33 3.20 9.73 12.35
N LEU A 34 2.08 10.45 12.35
CA LEU A 34 1.96 11.79 11.76
C LEU A 34 2.27 12.94 12.74
N ARG A 35 2.90 12.66 13.90
CA ARG A 35 3.43 13.69 14.81
C ARG A 35 4.78 14.21 14.32
N THR A 36 4.79 14.84 13.17
CA THR A 36 5.92 15.69 12.74
C THR A 36 5.38 17.08 12.48
N ASP A 37 5.81 18.03 13.31
CA ASP A 37 5.39 19.44 13.34
C ASP A 37 5.80 20.26 12.09
N ASN A 38 6.16 19.62 10.97
CA ASN A 38 6.68 20.29 9.78
C ASN A 38 5.98 19.82 8.50
N ILE A 39 5.21 20.72 7.90
CA ILE A 39 4.56 20.58 6.59
C ILE A 39 5.61 20.44 5.46
N ASN A 40 6.85 20.87 5.69
CA ASN A 40 7.94 20.79 4.70
C ASN A 40 8.47 19.37 4.45
N ASP A 41 8.40 18.45 5.42
CA ASP A 41 8.90 17.07 5.23
C ASP A 41 7.98 16.23 4.33
N ILE A 42 6.71 16.61 4.21
CA ILE A 42 5.74 15.98 3.30
C ILE A 42 6.09 16.28 1.83
N PHE A 43 6.77 17.40 1.55
CA PHE A 43 7.09 17.84 0.18
C PHE A 43 8.23 17.06 -0.48
N PHE A 44 9.15 16.46 0.28
CA PHE A 44 10.28 15.66 -0.23
C PHE A 44 10.06 14.15 -0.13
N SER A 45 8.82 13.76 0.18
CA SER A 45 8.46 12.39 0.51
C SER A 45 7.81 11.70 -0.68
N ARG A 46 8.40 10.59 -1.14
CA ARG A 46 7.84 9.80 -2.24
C ARG A 46 6.95 8.69 -1.68
N PHE A 47 5.68 8.72 -2.08
CA PHE A 47 4.77 7.62 -1.84
C PHE A 47 5.05 6.48 -2.82
N VAL A 48 5.33 5.32 -2.26
CA VAL A 48 5.57 4.09 -3.02
C VAL A 48 4.31 3.24 -2.95
N THR A 49 3.62 3.16 -4.08
CA THR A 49 2.33 2.49 -4.26
C THR A 49 2.37 1.53 -5.46
N PRO A 50 1.48 0.52 -5.54
CA PRO A 50 0.52 0.12 -4.51
C PRO A 50 1.12 -0.86 -3.48
N LEU A 51 0.73 -0.68 -2.21
CA LEU A 51 0.91 -1.67 -1.14
C LEU A 51 -0.43 -1.85 -0.43
N ARG A 52 -1.29 -2.70 -1.01
CA ARG A 52 -2.63 -2.98 -0.46
C ARG A 52 -2.53 -3.93 0.73
N GLY A 53 -3.45 -3.78 1.68
CA GLY A 53 -3.36 -4.40 3.01
C GLY A 53 -2.54 -3.56 3.99
N ALA A 54 -1.96 -2.44 3.57
CA ALA A 54 -1.33 -1.46 4.46
C ALA A 54 -2.13 -0.14 4.49
N TYR A 55 -2.07 0.56 5.62
CA TYR A 55 -2.53 1.95 5.72
C TYR A 55 -1.47 2.90 5.14
N PHE A 56 -1.85 4.16 4.87
CA PHE A 56 -0.83 5.17 4.57
C PHE A 56 0.13 5.34 5.76
N TYR A 57 1.41 5.61 5.45
CA TYR A 57 2.51 5.76 6.42
C TYR A 57 2.80 4.51 7.28
N GLN A 58 2.43 3.33 6.80
CA GLN A 58 2.65 2.08 7.53
C GLN A 58 4.13 1.68 7.58
N LEU A 59 4.93 2.09 6.60
CA LEU A 59 6.37 1.83 6.53
C LEU A 59 7.09 3.10 6.07
N GLU A 60 8.28 3.33 6.63
CA GLU A 60 9.13 4.49 6.37
C GLU A 60 10.60 4.09 6.32
N GLY A 61 11.36 4.66 5.38
CA GLY A 61 12.82 4.57 5.38
C GLY A 61 13.49 5.25 4.19
N THR A 62 14.83 5.27 4.16
CA THR A 62 15.63 5.82 3.06
C THR A 62 15.90 4.82 1.94
N ARG A 63 15.54 3.55 2.14
CA ARG A 63 15.55 2.49 1.13
C ARG A 63 14.26 1.70 1.19
N TYR A 64 13.82 1.16 0.05
CA TYR A 64 12.63 0.33 0.01
C TYR A 64 12.70 -0.77 -1.05
N LEU A 65 11.92 -1.82 -0.84
CA LEU A 65 11.59 -2.84 -1.83
C LEU A 65 10.08 -3.08 -1.82
N LEU A 66 9.48 -3.13 -3.00
CA LEU A 66 8.06 -3.38 -3.20
C LEU A 66 7.88 -4.44 -4.30
N THR A 67 7.06 -5.44 -4.01
CA THR A 67 6.67 -6.49 -4.95
C THR A 67 5.16 -6.56 -5.04
N ASN A 68 4.62 -6.60 -6.26
CA ASN A 68 3.19 -6.81 -6.50
C ASN A 68 2.97 -7.97 -7.46
N LEU A 69 2.20 -8.94 -7.01
CA LEU A 69 1.66 -10.01 -7.81
C LEU A 69 0.20 -9.69 -8.10
N GLU A 70 -0.16 -9.56 -9.37
CA GLU A 70 -1.55 -9.32 -9.78
C GLU A 70 -1.94 -10.36 -10.82
N PHE A 71 -3.08 -11.00 -10.58
CA PHE A 71 -3.76 -11.88 -11.52
C PHE A 71 -5.08 -11.22 -11.93
N ARG A 72 -5.25 -10.95 -13.23
CA ARG A 72 -6.40 -10.24 -13.78
C ARG A 72 -7.24 -11.19 -14.60
N PHE A 73 -8.56 -11.12 -14.45
CA PHE A 73 -9.49 -11.99 -15.16
C PHE A 73 -10.78 -11.23 -15.52
N PRO A 74 -11.48 -11.63 -16.59
CA PRO A 74 -12.81 -11.10 -16.88
C PRO A 74 -13.77 -11.57 -15.79
N LEU A 75 -14.36 -10.64 -15.03
CA LEU A 75 -15.30 -10.97 -13.95
C LEU A 75 -16.73 -11.00 -14.49
N ILE A 76 -17.18 -9.89 -15.10
CA ILE A 76 -18.50 -9.78 -15.72
C ILE A 76 -18.34 -9.04 -17.05
N GLN A 77 -18.78 -9.67 -18.14
CA GLN A 77 -18.71 -9.05 -19.47
C GLN A 77 -19.82 -8.02 -19.67
N PHE A 78 -21.02 -8.30 -19.15
CA PHE A 78 -22.18 -7.42 -19.23
C PHE A 78 -23.02 -7.49 -17.95
N LEU A 79 -23.34 -6.33 -17.38
CA LEU A 79 -24.26 -6.18 -16.28
C LEU A 79 -25.27 -5.07 -16.60
N GLY A 80 -26.52 -5.46 -16.84
CA GLY A 80 -27.64 -4.53 -16.98
C GLY A 80 -28.42 -4.43 -15.67
N LEU A 81 -28.54 -3.22 -15.12
CA LEU A 81 -29.37 -2.93 -13.96
C LEU A 81 -30.73 -2.36 -14.42
N GLY A 82 -31.81 -2.78 -13.78
CA GLY A 82 -33.18 -2.36 -14.11
C GLY A 82 -33.47 -0.92 -13.71
N PHE A 83 -33.22 -0.57 -12.44
CA PHE A 83 -33.29 0.81 -11.95
C PHE A 83 -32.20 1.04 -10.88
N PRO A 84 -31.36 2.09 -11.00
CA PRO A 84 -31.25 2.99 -12.16
C PRO A 84 -30.82 2.23 -13.44
N PRO A 85 -31.24 2.68 -14.64
CA PRO A 85 -30.95 1.99 -15.90
C PRO A 85 -29.48 2.16 -16.29
N LEU A 86 -28.61 1.39 -15.62
CA LEU A 86 -27.18 1.40 -15.81
C LEU A 86 -26.74 0.13 -16.55
N ARG A 87 -25.84 0.30 -17.50
CA ARG A 87 -25.20 -0.80 -18.22
C ARG A 87 -23.71 -0.72 -18.01
N LEU A 88 -23.16 -1.74 -17.36
CA LEU A 88 -21.72 -1.87 -17.15
C LEU A 88 -21.19 -2.97 -18.06
N PHE A 89 -20.07 -2.68 -18.70
CA PHE A 89 -19.40 -3.60 -19.61
C PHE A 89 -17.99 -3.85 -19.12
N ASN A 90 -17.47 -5.05 -19.40
CA ASN A 90 -16.07 -5.40 -19.20
C ASN A 90 -15.57 -5.14 -17.77
N ILE A 91 -16.38 -5.51 -16.77
CA ILE A 91 -15.93 -5.49 -15.37
C ILE A 91 -14.82 -6.52 -15.22
N ARG A 92 -13.63 -6.04 -14.83
CA ARG A 92 -12.45 -6.90 -14.66
C ARG A 92 -12.21 -7.18 -13.19
N GLY A 93 -12.08 -8.46 -12.86
CA GLY A 93 -11.62 -8.92 -11.56
C GLY A 93 -10.10 -8.87 -11.46
N THR A 94 -9.59 -8.73 -10.25
CA THR A 94 -8.16 -8.87 -9.97
C THR A 94 -7.99 -9.54 -8.61
N MET A 95 -7.13 -10.54 -8.57
CA MET A 95 -6.55 -11.08 -7.34
C MET A 95 -5.15 -10.50 -7.22
N PHE A 96 -4.75 -10.10 -6.02
CA PHE A 96 -3.43 -9.54 -5.83
C PHE A 96 -2.79 -9.98 -4.52
N TYR A 97 -1.46 -9.92 -4.51
CA TYR A 97 -0.62 -10.06 -3.33
C TYR A 97 0.52 -9.05 -3.43
N ASP A 98 0.55 -8.13 -2.47
CA ASP A 98 1.55 -7.07 -2.38
C ASP A 98 2.43 -7.32 -1.15
N ILE A 99 3.74 -7.12 -1.29
CA ILE A 99 4.73 -7.24 -0.21
C ILE A 99 5.66 -6.03 -0.32
N GLY A 100 5.84 -5.32 0.79
CA GLY A 100 6.69 -4.13 0.85
C GLY A 100 7.55 -4.12 2.11
N THR A 101 8.72 -3.51 1.99
CA THR A 101 9.62 -3.23 3.11
C THR A 101 10.30 -1.89 2.91
N ALA A 102 10.45 -1.11 3.98
CA ALA A 102 11.09 0.20 3.95
C ALA A 102 12.01 0.35 5.15
N PHE A 103 13.11 1.06 4.96
CA PHE A 103 14.18 1.01 5.93
C PHE A 103 15.32 2.01 5.88
N TYR A 104 16.01 2.09 7.02
CA TYR A 104 17.26 2.81 7.20
C TYR A 104 18.46 1.85 7.14
N PRO A 105 19.52 2.15 6.36
CA PRO A 105 20.80 1.47 6.51
C PRO A 105 21.35 1.72 7.91
N GLY A 106 21.97 0.71 8.51
CA GLY A 106 22.54 0.86 9.85
C GLY A 106 23.70 1.85 9.83
N ASP A 107 23.52 2.95 10.55
CA ASP A 107 24.52 3.99 10.63
C ASP A 107 24.96 4.20 12.08
N ARG A 108 26.25 3.98 12.34
CA ARG A 108 26.84 4.17 13.67
C ARG A 108 26.80 5.64 14.10
N TRP A 109 26.68 6.58 13.17
CA TRP A 109 26.68 8.02 13.44
C TRP A 109 25.34 8.54 13.96
N TYR A 110 24.20 7.96 13.54
CA TYR A 110 22.86 8.44 13.89
C TYR A 110 22.17 7.62 14.99
N ASN A 111 22.88 6.68 15.65
CA ASN A 111 22.33 5.77 16.65
C ASN A 111 21.03 5.06 16.20
N SER A 112 20.84 4.94 14.88
CA SER A 112 19.68 4.31 14.29
C SER A 112 19.99 2.83 14.12
N PRO A 113 19.26 1.92 14.80
CA PRO A 113 19.47 0.51 14.60
C PRO A 113 19.06 0.18 13.17
N GLY A 114 20.05 -0.03 12.27
CA GLY A 114 19.77 -0.43 10.89
C GLY A 114 18.97 -1.71 10.79
N TRP A 115 18.57 -2.07 9.57
CA TRP A 115 17.84 -3.30 9.19
C TRP A 115 17.56 -4.28 10.32
N ARG A 116 16.49 -4.00 11.06
CA ARG A 116 15.97 -4.92 12.05
C ARG A 116 14.87 -5.70 11.36
N PHE A 117 15.29 -6.73 10.62
CA PHE A 117 14.40 -7.80 10.16
C PHE A 117 13.41 -8.20 11.25
N SER A 118 13.77 -8.09 12.52
CA SER A 118 12.81 -8.20 13.60
C SER A 118 13.13 -7.35 14.82
N LYS A 119 12.11 -6.75 15.45
CA LYS A 119 12.12 -6.20 16.81
C LYS A 119 11.41 -7.18 17.76
N VAL A 120 11.90 -7.30 18.99
CA VAL A 120 11.17 -8.01 20.04
C VAL A 120 10.13 -7.05 20.65
N ASN A 121 8.85 -7.39 20.56
CA ASN A 121 7.74 -6.69 21.21
C ASN A 121 7.94 -6.71 22.76
N GLU A 122 7.33 -5.78 23.50
CA GLU A 122 7.16 -5.82 24.96
C GLU A 122 6.67 -7.18 25.49
N ALA A 123 5.97 -7.97 24.66
CA ALA A 123 5.54 -9.34 24.91
C ALA A 123 6.61 -10.44 24.64
N GLY A 124 7.86 -10.09 24.34
CA GLY A 124 8.95 -11.06 24.10
C GLY A 124 8.93 -11.75 22.73
N GLN A 125 8.04 -11.34 21.83
CA GLN A 125 7.86 -11.96 20.51
C GLN A 125 8.66 -11.24 19.42
N ARG A 126 9.30 -12.00 18.53
CA ARG A 126 10.08 -11.51 17.39
C ARG A 126 9.14 -11.04 16.28
N VAL A 127 8.92 -9.73 16.16
CA VAL A 127 8.06 -9.07 15.18
C VAL A 127 8.90 -8.48 14.07
N PHE A 128 8.58 -8.75 12.81
CA PHE A 128 9.17 -8.03 11.67
C PHE A 128 8.54 -6.62 11.63
N ASP A 129 9.31 -5.58 12.00
CA ASP A 129 8.82 -4.19 12.05
C ASP A 129 8.84 -3.55 10.65
N ASP A 130 9.78 -4.00 9.80
CA ASP A 130 10.09 -3.35 8.53
C ASP A 130 9.40 -4.00 7.31
N VAL A 131 8.59 -5.05 7.48
CA VAL A 131 7.94 -5.79 6.37
C VAL A 131 6.43 -5.85 6.53
N VAL A 132 5.71 -5.48 5.48
CA VAL A 132 4.24 -5.57 5.41
C VAL A 132 3.84 -6.29 4.13
N SER A 133 2.91 -7.23 4.25
CA SER A 133 2.28 -7.88 3.10
C SER A 133 0.76 -7.87 3.22
N GLY A 134 0.10 -7.89 2.07
CA GLY A 134 -1.34 -7.95 1.99
C GLY A 134 -1.81 -8.65 0.73
N TYR A 135 -2.86 -9.45 0.87
CA TYR A 135 -3.54 -10.09 -0.26
C TYR A 135 -4.96 -9.57 -0.36
N GLY A 136 -5.55 -9.69 -1.54
CA GLY A 136 -6.89 -9.20 -1.74
C GLY A 136 -7.51 -9.49 -3.10
N LEU A 137 -8.73 -9.01 -3.23
CA LEU A 137 -9.54 -9.06 -4.43
C LEU A 137 -9.90 -7.64 -4.83
N GLY A 138 -10.19 -7.44 -6.11
CA GLY A 138 -10.76 -6.19 -6.53
C GLY A 138 -11.43 -6.23 -7.88
N ALA A 139 -12.15 -5.16 -8.16
CA ALA A 139 -12.92 -4.97 -9.37
C ALA A 139 -12.54 -3.64 -10.03
N ARG A 140 -12.42 -3.67 -11.35
CA ARG A 140 -12.23 -2.48 -12.18
C ARG A 140 -13.49 -2.32 -13.03
N ILE A 141 -14.16 -1.18 -12.85
CA ILE A 141 -15.45 -0.87 -13.46
C ILE A 141 -15.26 0.45 -14.22
N TYR A 142 -15.54 0.45 -15.52
CA TYR A 142 -15.73 1.71 -16.23
C TYR A 142 -17.14 2.20 -15.91
N PHE A 143 -17.21 3.30 -15.19
CA PHE A 143 -18.46 3.95 -14.86
C PHE A 143 -18.44 5.35 -15.45
N LEU A 144 -19.35 5.60 -16.40
CA LEU A 144 -19.30 6.78 -17.26
C LEU A 144 -17.91 6.88 -17.93
N TYR A 145 -17.21 8.00 -17.76
CA TYR A 145 -15.87 8.25 -18.32
C TYR A 145 -14.72 7.90 -17.35
N PHE A 146 -15.02 7.43 -16.14
CA PHE A 146 -14.01 7.18 -15.11
C PHE A 146 -13.76 5.69 -14.92
N LEU A 147 -12.49 5.34 -14.68
CA LEU A 147 -12.12 4.01 -14.22
C LEU A 147 -12.24 3.95 -12.70
N MET A 148 -13.27 3.30 -12.20
CA MET A 148 -13.39 3.00 -10.77
C MET A 148 -12.61 1.74 -10.44
N ARG A 149 -11.79 1.80 -9.40
CA ARG A 149 -11.08 0.65 -8.83
C ARG A 149 -11.57 0.45 -7.40
N ILE A 150 -12.11 -0.73 -7.14
CA ILE A 150 -12.59 -1.14 -5.83
C ILE A 150 -11.78 -2.37 -5.43
N ASP A 151 -10.86 -2.22 -4.49
CA ASP A 151 -10.03 -3.30 -3.97
C ASP A 151 -10.37 -3.54 -2.50
N VAL A 152 -10.44 -4.80 -2.08
CA VAL A 152 -10.50 -5.21 -0.68
C VAL A 152 -9.26 -6.03 -0.38
N ALA A 153 -8.54 -5.66 0.66
CA ALA A 153 -7.32 -6.35 1.07
C ALA A 153 -7.30 -6.66 2.56
N TRP A 154 -6.55 -7.69 2.90
CA TRP A 154 -6.26 -8.09 4.27
C TRP A 154 -4.75 -8.00 4.46
N GLN A 155 -4.33 -7.34 5.53
CA GLN A 155 -2.93 -7.37 5.96
C GLN A 155 -2.64 -8.75 6.52
N GLN A 156 -1.57 -9.37 6.06
CA GLN A 156 -1.09 -10.61 6.63
C GLN A 156 -0.13 -10.25 7.76
N ASN A 157 -0.55 -10.50 9.02
CA ASN A 157 0.38 -10.40 10.13
C ASN A 157 1.20 -11.69 10.17
N LEU A 158 2.53 -11.55 10.15
CA LEU A 158 3.48 -12.67 10.17
C LEU A 158 3.42 -13.53 11.45
N GLN A 159 2.59 -13.15 12.43
CA GLN A 159 2.33 -13.88 13.68
C GLN A 159 1.09 -14.80 13.62
N GLY A 160 0.52 -15.02 12.42
CA GLY A 160 -0.52 -16.04 12.22
C GLY A 160 -1.96 -15.54 12.23
N GLY A 161 -2.20 -14.25 11.92
CA GLY A 161 -3.55 -13.70 11.80
C GLY A 161 -3.68 -12.71 10.63
N SER A 162 -4.87 -12.62 10.05
CA SER A 162 -5.20 -11.59 9.05
C SER A 162 -5.87 -10.39 9.74
N SER A 163 -5.57 -9.17 9.28
CA SER A 163 -6.25 -7.97 9.76
C SER A 163 -7.73 -7.95 9.39
N LYS A 164 -8.48 -7.00 9.94
CA LYS A 164 -9.79 -6.61 9.41
C LYS A 164 -9.64 -6.20 7.93
N PRO A 165 -10.66 -6.45 7.08
CA PRO A 165 -10.62 -6.04 5.68
C PRO A 165 -10.47 -4.53 5.54
N ILE A 166 -9.56 -4.11 4.67
CA ILE A 166 -9.34 -2.73 4.28
C ILE A 166 -9.91 -2.54 2.87
N TRP A 167 -10.80 -1.56 2.74
CA TRP A 167 -11.43 -1.22 1.47
C TRP A 167 -10.72 -0.04 0.83
N TYR A 168 -10.34 -0.21 -0.43
CA TYR A 168 -9.71 0.80 -1.25
C TYR A 168 -10.63 1.16 -2.41
N ILE A 169 -11.12 2.39 -2.39
CA ILE A 169 -11.88 2.98 -3.48
C ILE A 169 -11.01 4.07 -4.09
N SER A 170 -10.70 3.93 -5.38
CA SER A 170 -9.99 4.98 -6.11
C SER A 170 -10.61 5.21 -7.48
N LEU A 171 -10.49 6.45 -7.93
CA LEU A 171 -10.85 6.85 -9.28
C LEU A 171 -9.56 7.07 -10.08
N GLY A 172 -9.48 6.38 -11.21
CA GLY A 172 -8.50 6.66 -12.25
C GLY A 172 -9.13 7.58 -13.28
N GLY A 173 -8.48 8.70 -13.56
CA GLY A 173 -8.65 9.42 -14.81
C GLY A 173 -7.64 8.87 -15.80
N ASP A 174 -8.11 8.33 -16.91
CA ASP A 174 -7.36 8.40 -18.15
C ASP A 174 -7.90 9.68 -18.81
N LEU A 175 -7.06 10.71 -18.90
CA LEU A 175 -7.31 11.87 -19.76
C LEU A 175 -6.35 11.73 -20.94
#